data_AF-A0AAV8QDI9-F1
#
_entry.id   AF-A0AAV8QDI9-F1
#
_cell.length_a   1.000
_cell.length_b   1.000
_cell.length_c   1.000
_cell.angle_alpha   90.00
_cell.angle_beta   90.00
_cell.angle_gamma   90.00
#
_symmetry.space_group_name_H-M   'P 1'
#
loop_
_entity.id
_entity.type
_entity.pdbx_description
1 polymer ?
#
loop_
_entity_poly.entity_id
_entity_poly.type
_entity_poly.pdbx_seq_one_letter_code
_entity_poly.pdbx_strand_id
1 'polypeptide(L)'
;MGTFVGHFVPGLAFTILGLWHTHNTIRSYKLKGPSNFSSSTWFPFPSPISILHHLELYLLVSFSILAAVLQLLGSDLLTLSFNPVDFEHATMFLHVVIYSAVAIAVDVSSSDTLSGLVGALAASVFGQELLLLHFHSTDHVGLEGHYHWLLQVIVAVSLLATMVTTGAPNSFVPAVLRSVSVLFQGAWFIVMGFALWVPSLAPKGCHAVGSGSTGHRHGAVACGDPSEGLKQVHASV
;
A
#
# COMPACT_ATOMS: atom_id res chain seq x y z
N MET A 1 7.62 -8.66 -9.98
CA MET A 1 6.74 -9.84 -10.10
C MET A 1 5.94 -9.98 -8.82
N GLY A 2 4.61 -9.98 -8.91
CA GLY A 2 3.73 -10.19 -7.77
C GLY A 2 3.95 -11.56 -7.14
N THR A 3 3.99 -11.64 -5.82
CA THR A 3 3.97 -12.92 -5.09
C THR A 3 2.81 -12.92 -4.10
N PHE A 4 2.35 -14.10 -3.69
CA PHE A 4 1.35 -14.23 -2.62
C PHE A 4 1.76 -13.41 -1.39
N VAL A 5 2.99 -13.60 -0.91
CA VAL A 5 3.52 -12.90 0.28
C VAL A 5 3.61 -11.39 0.04
N GLY A 6 4.03 -10.98 -1.16
CA GLY A 6 4.11 -9.57 -1.56
C GLY A 6 2.76 -8.86 -1.63
N HIS A 7 1.65 -9.60 -1.75
CA HIS A 7 0.30 -9.03 -1.66
C HIS A 7 -0.28 -9.15 -0.24
N PHE A 8 -0.12 -10.32 0.38
CA PHE A 8 -0.72 -10.64 1.67
C PHE A 8 -0.14 -9.79 2.81
N VAL A 9 1.19 -9.62 2.88
CA VAL A 9 1.84 -8.89 3.97
C VAL A 9 1.51 -7.40 3.94
N PRO A 10 1.68 -6.67 2.81
CA PRO A 10 1.23 -5.28 2.72
C PRO A 10 -0.27 -5.15 2.92
N GLY A 11 -1.06 -6.09 2.41
CA GLY A 11 -2.51 -6.12 2.59
C GLY A 11 -2.94 -6.18 4.05
N LEU A 12 -2.28 -7.02 4.86
CA LEU A 12 -2.50 -7.08 6.30
C LEU A 12 -2.13 -5.77 6.99
N ALA A 13 -0.97 -5.19 6.63
CA ALA A 13 -0.51 -3.92 7.21
C ALA A 13 -1.50 -2.77 6.91
N PHE A 14 -1.92 -2.59 5.66
CA PHE A 14 -2.91 -1.59 5.28
C PHE A 14 -4.29 -1.83 5.91
N THR A 15 -4.71 -3.09 6.06
CA THR A 15 -5.97 -3.43 6.73
C THR A 15 -5.95 -3.01 8.20
N ILE A 16 -4.89 -3.36 8.93
CA ILE A 16 -4.72 -2.99 10.34
C ILE A 16 -4.63 -1.46 10.49
N LEU A 17 -3.83 -0.81 9.65
CA LEU A 17 -3.65 0.64 9.67
C LEU A 17 -4.97 1.38 9.32
N GLY A 18 -5.68 0.92 8.30
CA GLY A 18 -6.96 1.48 7.89
C GLY A 18 -8.04 1.33 8.95
N LEU A 19 -8.14 0.17 9.62
CA LEU A 19 -9.02 -0.03 10.79
C LEU A 19 -8.65 0.92 11.93
N TRP A 20 -7.36 1.00 12.26
CA TRP A 20 -6.82 1.89 13.28
C TRP A 20 -7.19 3.35 13.00
N HIS A 21 -6.98 3.83 11.77
CA HIS A 21 -7.31 5.20 11.35
C HIS A 21 -8.81 5.45 11.35
N THR A 22 -9.61 4.49 10.86
CA THR A 22 -11.08 4.63 10.79
C THR A 22 -11.65 4.75 12.20
N HIS A 23 -11.25 3.86 13.10
CA HIS A 23 -11.68 3.89 14.51
C HIS A 23 -11.31 5.22 15.18
N ASN A 24 -10.05 5.67 15.07
CA ASN A 24 -9.61 6.89 15.72
C ASN A 24 -10.19 8.16 15.09
N THR A 25 -10.43 8.18 13.78
CA THR A 25 -11.11 9.30 13.10
C THR A 25 -12.54 9.45 13.61
N ILE A 26 -13.31 8.36 13.67
CA ILE A 26 -14.68 8.35 14.18
C ILE A 26 -14.70 8.73 15.66
N ARG A 27 -13.80 8.16 16.46
CA ARG A 27 -13.67 8.46 17.89
C ARG A 27 -13.33 9.94 18.12
N SER A 28 -12.37 10.49 17.39
CA SER A 28 -11.98 11.91 17.47
C SER A 28 -13.16 12.83 17.16
N TYR A 29 -13.92 12.53 16.10
CA TYR A 29 -15.12 13.30 15.75
C TYR A 29 -16.20 13.23 16.83
N LYS A 30 -16.47 12.03 17.38
CA LYS A 30 -17.45 11.85 18.46
C LYS A 30 -17.06 12.59 19.74
N LEU A 31 -15.78 12.60 20.10
CA LEU A 31 -15.29 13.23 21.34
C LEU A 31 -15.16 14.75 21.24
N LYS A 32 -14.67 15.27 20.11
CA LYS A 32 -14.42 16.71 19.91
C LYS A 32 -15.65 17.46 19.38
N GLY A 33 -16.57 16.75 18.73
CA GLY A 33 -17.72 17.31 18.04
C GLY A 33 -17.36 17.95 16.68
N PRO A 34 -18.37 18.35 15.89
CA PRO A 34 -18.18 18.84 14.53
C PRO A 34 -17.36 20.14 14.44
N SER A 35 -17.44 21.00 15.46
CA SER A 35 -16.78 22.32 15.47
C SER A 35 -15.29 22.28 15.82
N ASN A 36 -14.84 21.24 16.55
CA ASN A 36 -13.45 21.11 17.02
C ASN A 36 -12.74 19.89 16.43
N PHE A 37 -13.38 19.20 15.47
CA PHE A 37 -12.75 18.10 14.77
C PHE A 37 -11.63 18.63 13.86
N SER A 38 -10.51 17.93 13.87
CA SER A 38 -9.42 18.12 12.91
C SER A 38 -8.90 16.74 12.52
N SER A 39 -8.73 16.54 11.21
CA SER A 39 -8.19 15.34 10.60
C SER A 39 -6.70 15.22 10.88
N SER A 40 -6.23 14.00 11.14
CA SER A 40 -4.82 13.69 11.32
C SER A 40 -4.43 12.51 10.44
N THR A 41 -3.22 12.52 9.90
CA THR A 41 -2.70 11.43 9.04
C THR A 41 -2.11 10.27 9.84
N TRP A 42 -2.00 10.39 11.17
CA TRP A 42 -1.58 9.35 12.10
C TRP A 42 -2.28 9.54 13.45
N PHE A 43 -2.29 8.52 14.31
CA PHE A 43 -2.93 8.61 15.62
C PHE A 43 -2.03 8.14 16.76
N PRO A 44 -2.07 8.80 17.93
CA PRO A 44 -1.28 8.40 19.08
C PRO A 44 -1.82 7.09 19.67
N PHE A 45 -0.91 6.22 20.12
CA PHE A 45 -1.30 4.98 20.76
C PHE A 45 -1.68 5.23 22.23
N PRO A 46 -2.84 4.72 22.70
CA PRO A 46 -3.32 4.94 24.06
C PRO A 46 -2.54 4.08 25.05
N SER A 47 -1.41 4.59 25.54
CA SER A 47 -0.58 3.91 26.53
C SER A 47 -0.01 4.91 27.56
N PRO A 48 0.14 4.51 28.84
CA PRO A 48 0.83 5.32 29.84
C PRO A 48 2.34 5.45 29.58
N ILE A 49 2.91 4.62 28.71
CA ILE A 49 4.33 4.66 28.38
C ILE A 49 4.56 5.69 27.27
N SER A 50 5.24 6.80 27.57
CA SER A 50 5.42 7.93 26.63
C SER A 50 6.05 7.54 25.30
N ILE A 51 6.96 6.55 25.27
CA ILE A 51 7.58 6.08 24.01
C ILE A 51 6.57 5.41 23.09
N LEU A 52 5.46 4.89 23.61
CA LEU A 52 4.44 4.28 22.76
C LEU A 52 3.54 5.32 22.11
N HIS A 53 3.62 6.61 22.48
CA HIS A 53 2.80 7.67 21.89
C HIS A 53 2.86 7.66 20.35
N HIS A 54 4.07 7.57 19.77
CA HIS A 54 4.30 7.52 18.33
C HIS A 54 4.42 6.11 17.76
N LEU A 55 3.86 5.08 18.42
CA LEU A 55 4.02 3.68 18.03
C LEU A 55 3.71 3.42 16.55
N GLU A 56 2.63 4.00 16.02
CA GLU A 56 2.27 3.88 14.61
C GLU A 56 3.43 4.34 13.70
N LEU A 57 3.97 5.52 13.95
CA LEU A 57 5.06 6.10 13.17
C LEU A 57 6.37 5.32 13.33
N TYR A 58 6.67 4.82 14.54
CA TYR A 58 7.84 3.96 14.76
C TYR A 58 7.73 2.63 14.01
N LEU A 59 6.54 2.02 13.98
CA LEU A 59 6.31 0.81 13.18
C LEU A 59 6.47 1.11 11.69
N LEU A 60 5.92 2.23 11.19
CA LEU A 60 6.10 2.65 9.80
C LEU A 60 7.59 2.84 9.44
N VAL A 61 8.37 3.55 10.27
CA VAL A 61 9.81 3.73 10.05
C VAL A 61 10.55 2.40 10.05
N SER A 62 10.37 1.60 11.10
CA SER A 62 11.13 0.35 11.29
C SER A 62 10.83 -0.69 10.19
N PHE A 63 9.55 -0.93 9.87
CA PHE A 63 9.18 -1.86 8.81
C PHE A 63 9.58 -1.35 7.43
N SER A 64 9.49 -0.04 7.16
CA SER A 64 9.91 0.52 5.88
C SER A 64 11.42 0.45 5.68
N ILE A 65 12.22 0.76 6.72
CA ILE A 65 13.69 0.58 6.66
C ILE A 65 14.03 -0.89 6.43
N LEU A 66 13.41 -1.81 7.17
CA LEU A 66 13.64 -3.24 6.98
C LEU A 66 13.30 -3.67 5.56
N ALA A 67 12.16 -3.26 5.02
CA ALA A 67 11.73 -3.60 3.67
C ALA A 67 12.66 -3.02 2.59
N ALA A 68 13.08 -1.76 2.75
CA ALA A 68 14.05 -1.13 1.85
C ALA A 68 15.40 -1.88 1.86
N VAL A 69 15.89 -2.26 3.04
CA VAL A 69 17.13 -3.04 3.19
C VAL A 69 16.98 -4.41 2.55
N LEU A 70 15.88 -5.13 2.80
CA LEU A 70 15.66 -6.45 2.21
C LEU A 70 15.58 -6.38 0.68
N GLN A 71 14.99 -5.32 0.13
CA GLN A 71 14.93 -5.10 -1.31
C GLN A 71 16.33 -4.85 -1.90
N LEU A 72 17.13 -4.01 -1.24
CA LEU A 72 18.50 -3.67 -1.68
C LEU A 72 19.51 -4.81 -1.48
N LEU A 73 19.31 -5.67 -0.46
CA LEU A 73 20.12 -6.87 -0.21
C LEU A 73 19.73 -8.04 -1.12
N GLY A 74 18.46 -8.07 -1.57
CA GLY A 74 17.99 -9.03 -2.57
C GLY A 74 18.61 -8.80 -3.95
N SER A 75 18.94 -7.54 -4.26
CA SER A 75 19.87 -7.21 -5.35
C SER A 75 21.31 -7.51 -4.91
N ASP A 76 22.15 -8.10 -5.75
CA ASP A 76 23.53 -8.47 -5.39
C ASP A 76 24.36 -7.23 -4.99
N LEU A 77 24.35 -6.88 -3.71
CA LEU A 77 24.97 -5.67 -3.13
C LEU A 77 26.46 -5.53 -3.47
N LEU A 78 27.14 -6.66 -3.64
CA LEU A 78 28.57 -6.74 -3.97
C LEU A 78 28.88 -6.45 -5.45
N THR A 79 27.89 -6.50 -6.33
CA THR A 79 28.07 -6.28 -7.78
C THR A 79 27.55 -4.91 -8.23
N LEU A 80 26.90 -4.15 -7.34
CA LEU A 80 26.20 -2.89 -7.67
C LEU A 80 25.19 -3.04 -8.84
N SER A 81 24.73 -4.27 -9.09
CA SER A 81 23.74 -4.59 -10.12
C SER A 81 22.36 -4.44 -9.52
N PHE A 82 21.85 -3.21 -9.51
CA PHE A 82 20.50 -2.92 -9.03
C PHE A 82 19.46 -3.25 -10.11
N ASN A 83 18.48 -4.07 -9.76
CA ASN A 83 17.27 -4.20 -10.56
C ASN A 83 16.44 -2.91 -10.40
N PRO A 84 16.03 -2.23 -11.49
CA PRO A 84 15.20 -1.03 -11.42
C PRO A 84 13.95 -1.20 -10.55
N VAL A 85 13.31 -2.38 -10.60
CA VAL A 85 12.12 -2.70 -9.79
C VAL A 85 12.46 -2.71 -8.30
N ASP A 86 13.62 -3.26 -7.93
CA ASP A 86 14.06 -3.29 -6.53
C ASP A 86 14.32 -1.87 -6.02
N PHE A 87 14.89 -1.01 -6.86
CA PHE A 87 15.10 0.39 -6.52
C PHE A 87 13.78 1.15 -6.37
N GLU A 88 12.81 0.96 -7.27
CA GLU A 88 11.48 1.56 -7.17
C GLU A 88 10.80 1.22 -5.83
N HIS A 89 10.80 -0.05 -5.43
CA HIS A 89 10.25 -0.48 -4.15
C HIS A 89 11.02 0.13 -2.96
N ALA A 90 12.35 0.16 -3.01
CA ALA A 90 13.16 0.77 -1.97
C ALA A 90 12.88 2.28 -1.82
N THR A 91 12.70 3.01 -2.94
CA THR A 91 12.33 4.44 -2.90
C THR A 91 10.95 4.68 -2.32
N MET A 92 9.98 3.79 -2.56
CA MET A 92 8.65 3.86 -1.96
C MET A 92 8.73 3.76 -0.43
N PHE A 93 9.47 2.79 0.09
CA PHE A 93 9.68 2.64 1.52
C PHE A 93 10.42 3.84 2.13
N LEU A 94 11.43 4.38 1.43
CA LEU A 94 12.13 5.58 1.88
C LEU A 94 11.19 6.79 2.00
N HIS A 95 10.23 6.94 1.09
CA HIS A 95 9.24 8.02 1.16
C HIS A 95 8.34 7.89 2.40
N VAL A 96 7.92 6.68 2.76
CA VAL A 96 7.18 6.41 4.00
C VAL A 96 8.03 6.72 5.24
N VAL A 97 9.34 6.43 5.21
CA VAL A 97 10.27 6.82 6.29
C VAL A 97 10.34 8.34 6.43
N ILE A 98 10.49 9.06 5.31
CA ILE A 98 10.53 10.54 5.33
C ILE A 98 9.23 11.11 5.90
N TYR A 99 8.07 10.67 5.41
CA TYR A 99 6.77 11.06 5.96
C TYR A 99 6.71 10.85 7.48
N SER A 100 7.06 9.64 7.93
CA SER A 100 6.92 9.25 9.34
C SER A 100 7.90 10.01 10.25
N ALA A 101 9.14 10.20 9.80
CA ALA A 101 10.15 10.96 10.53
C ALA A 101 9.76 12.44 10.65
N VAL A 102 9.25 13.05 9.58
CA VAL A 102 8.75 14.44 9.62
C VAL A 102 7.53 14.56 10.51
N ALA A 103 6.60 13.59 10.47
CA ALA A 103 5.44 13.57 11.37
C ALA A 103 5.85 13.53 12.85
N ILE A 104 6.84 12.70 13.22
CA ILE A 104 7.40 12.68 14.57
C ILE A 104 8.04 14.02 14.92
N ALA A 105 8.87 14.57 14.03
CA ALA A 105 9.59 15.82 14.28
C ALA A 105 8.65 17.02 14.48
N VAL A 106 7.59 17.11 13.68
CA VAL A 106 6.57 18.17 13.78
C VAL A 106 5.80 18.07 15.09
N ASP A 107 5.39 16.87 15.49
CA ASP A 107 4.67 16.64 16.75
C ASP A 107 5.53 16.96 17.98
N VAL A 108 6.78 16.47 18.00
CA VAL A 108 7.73 16.75 19.10
C VAL A 108 8.06 18.24 19.20
N SER A 109 8.13 18.93 18.07
CA SER A 109 8.37 20.38 18.03
C SER A 109 7.12 21.22 18.35
N SER A 110 5.95 20.58 18.51
CA SER A 110 4.65 21.26 18.72
C SER A 110 4.39 22.36 17.68
N SER A 111 4.80 22.12 16.43
CA SER A 111 4.76 23.12 15.36
C SER A 111 3.50 23.00 14.53
N ASP A 112 2.46 23.75 14.91
CA ASP A 112 1.17 23.77 14.18
C ASP A 112 1.31 24.25 12.74
N THR A 113 2.29 25.12 12.46
CA THR A 113 2.58 25.65 11.12
C THR A 113 3.04 24.59 10.13
N LEU A 114 3.60 23.47 10.61
CA LEU A 114 4.10 22.38 9.78
C LEU A 114 3.13 21.20 9.65
N SER A 115 1.96 21.27 10.27
CA SER A 115 0.90 20.24 10.14
C SER A 115 0.49 20.01 8.69
N GLY A 116 0.40 21.07 7.89
CA GLY A 116 0.11 20.99 6.45
C GLY A 116 1.20 20.26 5.65
N LEU A 117 2.48 20.36 6.05
CA LEU A 117 3.59 19.63 5.43
C LEU A 117 3.43 18.12 5.64
N VAL A 118 3.05 17.69 6.84
CA VAL A 118 2.79 16.26 7.14
C VAL A 118 1.64 15.73 6.28
N GLY A 119 0.57 16.51 6.13
CA GLY A 119 -0.54 16.19 5.23
C GLY A 119 -0.11 16.09 3.76
N ALA A 120 0.71 17.03 3.28
CA ALA A 120 1.23 17.03 1.92
C ALA A 120 2.15 15.83 1.65
N LEU A 121 3.01 15.45 2.61
CA LEU A 121 3.86 14.26 2.53
C LEU A 121 3.02 12.98 2.53
N ALA A 122 1.95 12.90 3.33
CA ALA A 122 1.03 11.77 3.27
C ALA A 122 0.34 11.66 1.91
N ALA A 123 -0.08 12.79 1.34
CA ALA A 123 -0.65 12.83 -0.01
C ALA A 123 0.38 12.39 -1.07
N SER A 124 1.64 12.82 -0.97
CA SER A 124 2.68 12.40 -1.92
C SER A 124 3.03 10.92 -1.82
N VAL A 125 2.90 10.29 -0.64
CA VAL A 125 3.01 8.82 -0.50
C VAL A 125 1.94 8.10 -1.32
N PHE A 126 0.66 8.51 -1.22
CA PHE A 126 -0.40 7.96 -2.09
C PHE A 126 -0.20 8.29 -3.57
N GLY A 127 0.35 9.47 -3.87
CA GLY A 127 0.70 9.86 -5.24
C GLY A 127 1.76 8.95 -5.84
N GLN A 128 2.82 8.63 -5.08
CA GLN A 128 3.85 7.68 -5.51
C GLN A 128 3.27 6.27 -5.65
N GLU A 129 2.46 5.80 -4.70
CA GLU A 129 1.79 4.51 -4.78
C GLU A 129 0.95 4.40 -6.06
N LEU A 130 0.16 5.44 -6.37
CA LEU A 130 -0.67 5.46 -7.58
C LEU A 130 0.17 5.40 -8.86
N LEU A 131 1.27 6.18 -8.93
CA LEU A 131 2.17 6.17 -10.07
C LEU A 131 2.82 4.79 -10.27
N LEU A 132 3.33 4.19 -9.18
CA LEU A 132 3.95 2.87 -9.23
C LEU A 132 2.94 1.81 -9.66
N LEU A 133 1.72 1.82 -9.10
CA LEU A 133 0.66 0.90 -9.51
C LEU A 133 0.22 1.11 -10.96
N HIS A 134 0.24 2.35 -11.45
CA HIS A 134 -0.09 2.64 -12.85
C HIS A 134 0.90 1.97 -13.80
N PHE A 135 2.20 2.21 -13.60
CA PHE A 135 3.24 1.58 -14.42
C PHE A 135 3.31 0.06 -14.21
N HIS A 136 3.12 -0.42 -12.98
CA HIS A 136 3.07 -1.85 -12.69
C HIS A 136 1.88 -2.54 -13.37
N SER A 137 0.72 -1.89 -13.39
CA SER A 137 -0.47 -2.44 -14.04
C SER A 137 -0.35 -2.48 -15.55
N THR A 138 0.47 -1.63 -16.17
CA THR A 138 0.73 -1.70 -17.62
C THR A 138 1.66 -2.86 -17.99
N ASP A 139 2.40 -3.41 -17.03
CA ASP A 139 3.26 -4.58 -17.25
C ASP A 139 2.47 -5.91 -17.24
N HIS A 140 1.22 -5.89 -16.77
CA HIS A 140 0.37 -7.07 -16.64
C HIS A 140 -0.82 -7.03 -17.59
N VAL A 141 -1.00 -8.10 -18.36
CA VAL A 141 -2.20 -8.33 -19.19
C VAL A 141 -3.12 -9.34 -18.51
N GLY A 142 -4.43 -9.16 -18.65
CA GLY A 142 -5.43 -10.09 -18.11
C GLY A 142 -5.88 -9.76 -16.67
N LEU A 143 -6.06 -10.80 -15.85
CA LEU A 143 -6.74 -10.69 -14.54
C LEU A 143 -5.94 -9.86 -13.53
N GLU A 144 -4.63 -10.09 -13.43
CA GLU A 144 -3.74 -9.34 -12.53
C GLU A 144 -3.77 -7.84 -12.84
N GLY A 145 -3.67 -7.46 -14.11
CA GLY A 145 -3.81 -6.06 -14.55
C GLY A 145 -5.16 -5.44 -14.21
N HIS A 146 -6.27 -6.16 -14.39
CA HIS A 146 -7.60 -5.67 -14.01
C HIS A 146 -7.74 -5.44 -12.50
N TYR A 147 -7.16 -6.34 -11.70
CA TYR A 147 -7.17 -6.22 -10.24
C TYR A 147 -6.33 -5.03 -9.76
N HIS A 148 -5.17 -4.79 -10.36
CA HIS A 148 -4.36 -3.60 -10.09
C HIS A 148 -5.03 -2.31 -10.56
N TRP A 149 -5.74 -2.32 -11.68
CA TRP A 149 -6.51 -1.15 -12.13
C TRP A 149 -7.60 -0.76 -11.12
N LEU A 150 -8.34 -1.74 -10.58
CA LEU A 150 -9.31 -1.47 -9.50
C LEU A 150 -8.62 -0.90 -8.25
N LEU A 151 -7.44 -1.42 -7.90
CA LEU A 151 -6.66 -0.88 -6.79
C LEU A 151 -6.28 0.59 -7.02
N GLN A 152 -5.87 0.97 -8.24
CA GLN A 152 -5.54 2.37 -8.57
C GLN A 152 -6.72 3.32 -8.28
N VAL A 153 -7.96 2.90 -8.55
CA VAL A 153 -9.14 3.71 -8.21
C VAL A 153 -9.23 3.95 -6.71
N ILE A 154 -9.01 2.91 -5.90
CA ILE A 154 -9.05 3.02 -4.42
C ILE A 154 -7.92 3.94 -3.93
N VAL A 155 -6.72 3.82 -4.50
CA VAL A 155 -5.56 4.68 -4.17
C VAL A 155 -5.81 6.12 -4.59
N ALA A 156 -6.40 6.37 -5.75
CA ALA A 156 -6.79 7.71 -6.18
C ALA A 156 -7.80 8.36 -5.23
N VAL A 157 -8.76 7.58 -4.70
CA VAL A 157 -9.69 8.08 -3.67
C VAL A 157 -8.93 8.43 -2.38
N SER A 158 -7.99 7.58 -1.92
CA SER A 158 -7.15 7.89 -0.76
C SER A 158 -6.32 9.16 -0.95
N LEU A 159 -5.72 9.34 -2.13
CA LEU A 159 -4.97 10.55 -2.51
C LEU A 159 -5.84 11.80 -2.44
N LEU A 160 -6.98 11.80 -3.15
CA LEU A 160 -7.89 12.95 -3.19
C LEU A 160 -8.43 13.28 -1.81
N ALA A 161 -8.85 12.28 -1.04
CA ALA A 161 -9.31 12.47 0.33
C ALA A 161 -8.20 13.07 1.22
N THR A 162 -6.95 12.62 1.08
CA THR A 162 -5.81 13.17 1.83
C THR A 162 -5.52 14.62 1.45
N MET A 163 -5.50 14.95 0.17
CA MET A 163 -5.33 16.32 -0.32
C MET A 163 -6.42 17.25 0.24
N VAL A 164 -7.67 16.82 0.20
CA VAL A 164 -8.79 17.59 0.77
C VAL A 164 -8.61 17.78 2.28
N THR A 165 -8.24 16.74 3.04
CA THR A 165 -7.99 16.90 4.48
C THR A 165 -6.76 17.73 4.82
N THR A 166 -5.80 17.87 3.89
CA THR A 166 -4.64 18.75 4.08
C THR A 166 -5.02 20.21 3.90
N GLY A 167 -5.87 20.53 2.91
CA GLY A 167 -6.37 21.89 2.69
C GLY A 167 -7.53 22.30 3.61
N ALA A 168 -8.33 21.32 4.06
CA ALA A 168 -9.50 21.53 4.89
C ALA A 168 -9.58 20.47 6.02
N PRO A 169 -8.70 20.55 7.04
CA PRO A 169 -8.55 19.52 8.07
C PRO A 169 -9.80 19.29 8.92
N ASN A 170 -10.70 20.28 9.02
CA ASN A 170 -11.93 20.15 9.80
C ASN A 170 -13.02 19.33 9.10
N SER A 171 -12.75 18.81 7.90
CA SER A 171 -13.71 18.04 7.11
C SER A 171 -13.71 16.57 7.52
N PHE A 172 -14.76 16.14 8.22
CA PHE A 172 -14.90 14.76 8.70
C PHE A 172 -15.07 13.73 7.57
N VAL A 173 -15.90 14.03 6.56
CA VAL A 173 -16.23 13.07 5.49
C VAL A 173 -14.97 12.65 4.71
N PRO A 174 -14.11 13.57 4.22
CA PRO A 174 -12.84 13.21 3.59
C PRO A 174 -11.89 12.44 4.53
N ALA A 175 -11.89 12.75 5.83
CA ALA A 175 -11.04 12.04 6.79
C ALA A 175 -11.45 10.56 6.96
N VAL A 176 -12.76 10.29 7.06
CA VAL A 176 -13.27 8.92 7.08
C VAL A 176 -13.06 8.24 5.73
N LEU A 177 -13.33 8.93 4.62
CA LEU A 177 -13.13 8.38 3.29
C LEU A 177 -11.68 7.94 3.07
N ARG A 178 -10.69 8.75 3.48
CA ARG A 178 -9.28 8.39 3.45
C ARG A 178 -9.01 7.10 4.22
N SER A 179 -9.42 7.03 5.48
CA SER A 179 -9.13 5.88 6.36
C SER A 179 -9.84 4.59 5.92
N VAL A 180 -11.08 4.68 5.46
CA VAL A 180 -11.83 3.55 4.89
C VAL A 180 -11.25 3.11 3.55
N SER A 181 -10.76 4.03 2.72
CA SER A 181 -10.11 3.69 1.46
C SER A 181 -8.79 2.95 1.69
N VAL A 182 -7.98 3.35 2.68
CA VAL A 182 -6.77 2.61 3.10
C VAL A 182 -7.11 1.21 3.60
N LEU A 183 -8.17 1.06 4.40
CA LEU A 183 -8.68 -0.25 4.81
C LEU A 183 -9.03 -1.11 3.58
N PHE A 184 -9.74 -0.52 2.63
CA PHE A 184 -10.18 -1.22 1.42
C PHE A 184 -9.00 -1.59 0.51
N GLN A 185 -7.95 -0.76 0.41
CA GLN A 185 -6.70 -1.12 -0.25
C GLN A 185 -6.11 -2.39 0.38
N GLY A 186 -6.01 -2.43 1.71
CA GLY A 186 -5.46 -3.59 2.42
C GLY A 186 -6.26 -4.86 2.18
N ALA A 187 -7.59 -4.77 2.29
CA ALA A 187 -8.47 -5.89 2.01
C ALA A 187 -8.35 -6.34 0.55
N TRP A 188 -8.25 -5.40 -0.39
CA TRP A 188 -8.09 -5.70 -1.81
C TRP A 188 -6.75 -6.41 -2.08
N PHE A 189 -5.64 -5.93 -1.52
CA PHE A 189 -4.34 -6.62 -1.62
C PHE A 189 -4.41 -8.07 -1.13
N ILE A 190 -5.09 -8.33 0.00
CA ILE A 190 -5.29 -9.70 0.50
C ILE A 190 -6.10 -10.51 -0.53
N VAL A 191 -7.20 -9.97 -1.05
CA VAL A 191 -8.03 -10.62 -2.09
C VAL A 191 -7.20 -10.93 -3.33
N MET A 192 -6.39 -9.99 -3.83
CA MET A 192 -5.49 -10.23 -4.98
C MET A 192 -4.52 -11.37 -4.67
N GLY A 193 -3.89 -11.37 -3.49
CA GLY A 193 -3.01 -12.43 -3.02
C GLY A 193 -3.65 -13.82 -3.11
N PHE A 194 -4.88 -13.97 -2.59
CA PHE A 194 -5.58 -15.25 -2.66
C PHE A 194 -6.06 -15.59 -4.07
N ALA A 195 -6.69 -14.66 -4.79
CA ALA A 195 -7.30 -14.92 -6.08
C ALA A 195 -6.28 -15.27 -7.18
N LEU A 196 -5.09 -14.69 -7.13
CA LEU A 196 -4.06 -14.86 -8.17
C LEU A 196 -3.04 -15.96 -7.85
N TRP A 197 -2.87 -16.35 -6.57
CA TRP A 197 -1.87 -17.35 -6.16
C TRP A 197 -2.43 -18.58 -5.44
N VAL A 198 -3.74 -18.67 -5.18
CA VAL A 198 -4.39 -19.86 -4.63
C VAL A 198 -5.33 -20.46 -5.67
N PRO A 199 -4.96 -21.58 -6.34
CA PRO A 199 -5.72 -22.13 -7.47
C PRO A 199 -7.18 -22.46 -7.17
N SER A 200 -7.49 -22.88 -5.93
CA SER A 200 -8.87 -23.19 -5.51
C SER A 200 -9.77 -21.95 -5.35
N LEU A 201 -9.18 -20.75 -5.33
CA LEU A 201 -9.88 -19.47 -5.20
C LEU A 201 -9.83 -18.66 -6.51
N ALA A 202 -9.27 -19.24 -7.58
CA ALA A 202 -9.25 -18.65 -8.90
C ALA A 202 -10.69 -18.41 -9.42
N PRO A 203 -10.96 -17.28 -10.11
CA PRO A 203 -12.25 -17.08 -10.77
C PRO A 203 -12.55 -18.18 -11.80
N LYS A 204 -13.85 -18.43 -12.04
CA LYS A 204 -14.27 -19.41 -13.06
C LYS A 204 -13.71 -19.02 -14.43
N GLY A 205 -13.16 -19.99 -15.15
CA GLY A 205 -12.51 -19.76 -16.44
C GLY A 205 -11.03 -19.37 -16.34
N CYS A 206 -10.47 -19.37 -15.13
CA CYS A 206 -9.05 -19.16 -14.89
C CYS A 206 -8.39 -20.42 -14.32
N HIS A 207 -7.10 -20.61 -14.65
CA HIS A 207 -6.32 -21.78 -14.30
C HIS A 207 -4.94 -21.36 -13.79
N ALA A 208 -4.38 -22.16 -12.88
CA ALA A 208 -3.02 -21.94 -12.39
C ALA A 208 -2.01 -22.25 -13.50
N VAL A 209 -1.12 -21.30 -13.81
CA VAL A 209 -0.03 -21.54 -14.75
C VAL A 209 1.10 -22.24 -13.99
N GLY A 210 1.34 -23.51 -14.32
CA GLY A 210 2.51 -24.24 -13.84
C GLY A 210 3.76 -23.76 -14.57
N SER A 211 4.74 -23.22 -13.85
CA SER A 211 6.07 -22.98 -14.43
C SER A 211 6.72 -24.34 -14.69
N GLY A 212 7.11 -24.60 -15.94
CA GLY A 212 7.69 -25.87 -16.37
C GLY A 212 8.90 -26.31 -15.54
N SER A 213 8.95 -27.62 -15.28
CA SER A 213 10.07 -28.42 -14.77
C SER A 213 10.94 -27.80 -13.66
N THR A 214 10.41 -27.75 -12.44
CA THR A 214 11.05 -28.16 -11.16
C THR A 214 10.21 -27.56 -10.03
N GLY A 215 9.82 -28.41 -9.06
CA GLY A 215 8.65 -28.16 -8.21
C GLY A 215 8.67 -26.89 -7.36
N HIS A 216 7.45 -26.54 -6.92
CA HIS A 216 7.10 -25.63 -5.81
C HIS A 216 7.00 -24.13 -6.07
N ARG A 217 6.94 -23.65 -7.32
CA ARG A 217 6.50 -22.27 -7.61
C ARG A 217 5.32 -22.28 -8.57
N HIS A 218 4.11 -22.20 -8.00
CA HIS A 218 2.90 -21.95 -8.77
C HIS A 218 2.97 -20.51 -9.28
N GLY A 219 2.90 -20.32 -10.61
CA GLY A 219 2.79 -19.01 -11.22
C GLY A 219 1.42 -18.39 -10.96
N ALA A 220 1.25 -17.13 -11.33
CA ALA A 220 -0.04 -16.44 -11.23
C ALA A 220 -1.13 -17.17 -12.06
N VAL A 221 -2.38 -17.04 -11.62
CA VAL A 221 -3.56 -17.56 -12.33
C VAL A 221 -3.79 -16.78 -13.63
N ALA A 222 -3.99 -17.50 -14.75
CA ALA A 222 -4.33 -16.93 -16.05
C ALA A 222 -5.77 -17.31 -16.46
N CYS A 223 -6.45 -16.42 -17.20
CA CYS A 223 -7.82 -16.64 -17.65
C CYS A 223 -7.88 -16.74 -19.18
N GLY A 224 -8.66 -17.69 -19.70
CA GLY A 224 -8.76 -17.96 -21.14
C GLY A 224 -8.72 -19.46 -21.47
N ASP A 225 -9.03 -19.79 -22.72
CA ASP A 225 -9.03 -21.17 -23.21
C ASP A 225 -7.58 -21.71 -23.27
N PRO A 226 -7.26 -22.89 -22.67
CA PRO A 226 -5.90 -23.44 -22.67
C PRO A 226 -5.29 -23.58 -24.08
N SER A 227 -6.15 -23.64 -25.10
CA SER A 227 -5.79 -23.79 -26.51
C SER A 227 -5.30 -22.49 -27.18
N GLU A 228 -5.52 -21.31 -26.60
CA GLU A 228 -5.02 -20.04 -27.15
C GLU A 228 -3.57 -19.73 -26.73
N GLY A 229 -3.16 -20.16 -25.53
CA GLY A 229 -1.76 -20.03 -25.06
C GLY A 229 -0.76 -20.87 -25.86
N LEU A 230 -1.18 -22.05 -26.36
CA LEU A 230 -0.37 -22.92 -27.21
C LEU A 230 -0.13 -22.33 -28.62
N LYS A 231 -1.02 -21.46 -29.11
CA LYS A 231 -0.84 -20.79 -30.42
C LYS A 231 0.18 -19.65 -30.35
N GLN A 232 0.34 -19.00 -29.20
CA GLN A 232 1.32 -17.92 -29.03
C GLN A 232 2.77 -18.43 -28.95
N VAL A 233 2.99 -19.61 -28.36
CA VAL A 233 4.31 -20.25 -28.31
C VAL A 233 4.77 -20.69 -29.71
N HIS A 234 3.85 -21.12 -30.57
CA HIS A 234 4.18 -21.56 -31.93
C HIS A 234 4.34 -20.43 -32.95
N ALA A 235 3.90 -19.20 -32.63
CA ALA A 235 4.07 -18.03 -33.49
C ALA A 235 5.35 -17.22 -33.18
N SER A 236 6.13 -17.64 -32.18
CA SER A 236 7.34 -16.96 -31.70
C SER A 236 8.62 -17.79 -31.88
N VAL A 237 8.59 -18.83 -32.73
CA VAL A 237 9.76 -19.60 -33.17
C VAL A 237 10.05 -19.29 -34.63
#